data_AF-A0A940AQA0-F1
#
_entry.id   AF-A0A940AQA0-F1
#
_cell.length_a   1.000
_cell.length_b   1.000
_cell.length_c   1.000
_cell.angle_alpha   90.00
_cell.angle_beta   90.00
_cell.angle_gamma   90.00
#
_symmetry.space_group_name_H-M   'P 1'
#
loop_
_entity.id
_entity.type
_entity.pdbx_description
1 polymer ?
#
loop_
_entity_poly.entity_id
_entity_poly.type
_entity_poly.pdbx_seq_one_letter_code
_entity_poly.pdbx_strand_id
1 'polypeptide(L)'
;MKHFFILVVCLLAALMAFSCASTSGNSENTTEQSWMFSASDADSVEIKLYSGSAEVRLWNGQELCVISESADGRLPSCYISGSTLLCKADKSGEGRKTKVTLLVPESFFAEEWKISTDSGRVEVSQLWGSSCEINTVSGQIQLTKCEVQELEINTVSGSIQAEDLICSGECDISTTSGRVMVSGYVGQADVSTVSGSVDFDMVYPFMDDSCISTLSGSIKLTMPENNGFSLKYDTLSGTVIDGFTSFQGKGAGTSVYKDGGVTIEVETLSGAVNIIRS
;
A
#
# COMPACT_ATOMS: atom_id res chain seq x y z
N MET A 1 -62.29 -19.62 6.57
CA MET A 1 -60.98 -19.97 7.16
C MET A 1 -59.90 -19.45 6.21
N LYS A 2 -59.10 -18.49 6.70
CA LYS A 2 -57.85 -17.91 6.14
C LYS A 2 -58.02 -17.15 4.80
N HIS A 3 -58.14 -15.81 4.76
CA HIS A 3 -57.12 -14.75 4.96
C HIS A 3 -55.83 -15.00 4.16
N PHE A 4 -55.13 -14.05 3.53
CA PHE A 4 -55.25 -12.64 3.11
C PHE A 4 -53.87 -12.35 2.45
N PHE A 5 -53.77 -11.47 1.45
CA PHE A 5 -52.61 -10.63 1.07
C PHE A 5 -51.16 -11.10 1.30
N ILE A 6 -50.36 -11.18 0.21
CA ILE A 6 -48.95 -10.69 0.08
C ILE A 6 -48.78 -10.40 -1.43
N LEU A 7 -48.89 -9.20 -1.99
CA LEU A 7 -48.20 -7.91 -1.82
C LEU A 7 -46.71 -7.95 -2.18
N VAL A 8 -46.44 -7.53 -3.42
CA VAL A 8 -45.26 -6.79 -3.92
C VAL A 8 -43.99 -6.93 -3.09
N VAL A 9 -43.04 -7.74 -3.57
CA VAL A 9 -41.64 -7.69 -3.14
C VAL A 9 -40.91 -6.73 -4.09
N CYS A 10 -40.95 -5.44 -3.75
CA CYS A 10 -40.08 -4.40 -4.28
C CYS A 10 -39.34 -3.74 -3.11
N LEU A 11 -38.02 -3.59 -3.29
CA LEU A 11 -37.10 -2.66 -2.61
C LEU A 11 -37.22 -2.51 -1.09
N LEU A 12 -36.26 -3.10 -0.39
CA LEU A 12 -35.36 -2.39 0.54
C LEU A 12 -34.22 -3.35 0.87
N ALA A 13 -33.06 -3.11 0.25
CA ALA A 13 -31.80 -3.64 0.75
C ALA A 13 -31.67 -3.14 2.19
N ALA A 14 -31.89 -4.03 3.15
CA ALA A 14 -31.73 -3.72 4.55
C ALA A 14 -30.24 -3.54 4.81
N LEU A 15 -29.79 -2.28 4.89
CA LEU A 15 -28.62 -1.89 5.67
C LEU A 15 -28.86 -2.37 7.11
N MET A 16 -28.53 -3.61 7.43
CA MET A 16 -28.40 -4.06 8.80
C MET A 16 -26.99 -3.70 9.28
N ALA A 17 -26.78 -2.42 9.54
CA ALA A 17 -25.71 -2.00 10.44
C ALA A 17 -26.09 -2.51 11.84
N PHE A 18 -25.66 -3.72 12.18
CA PHE A 18 -25.75 -4.20 13.56
C PHE A 18 -24.78 -3.37 14.41
N SER A 19 -25.30 -2.32 15.05
CA SER A 19 -24.59 -1.64 16.13
C SER A 19 -24.58 -2.58 17.34
N CYS A 20 -23.54 -3.42 17.45
CA CYS A 20 -23.26 -4.15 18.68
C CYS A 20 -22.23 -3.34 19.47
N ALA A 21 -22.69 -2.43 20.31
CA ALA A 21 -21.82 -1.78 21.28
C ALA A 21 -21.59 -2.76 22.45
N SER A 22 -20.47 -3.49 22.46
CA SER A 22 -20.07 -4.27 23.62
C SER A 22 -19.09 -3.45 24.48
N THR A 23 -19.56 -2.98 25.64
CA THR A 23 -18.68 -2.39 26.66
C THR A 23 -18.00 -3.54 27.42
N SER A 24 -16.79 -3.93 27.00
CA SER A 24 -15.98 -4.89 27.77
C SER A 24 -15.15 -4.14 28.83
N GLY A 25 -15.19 -4.63 30.07
CA GLY A 25 -14.67 -3.91 31.23
C GLY A 25 -13.15 -4.01 31.39
N ASN A 26 -12.54 -2.82 31.50
CA ASN A 26 -11.41 -2.43 32.35
C ASN A 26 -10.03 -2.18 31.70
N SER A 27 -9.91 -1.10 30.89
CA SER A 27 -8.99 0.04 31.09
C SER A 27 -9.02 0.93 29.85
N GLU A 28 -9.36 2.22 30.02
CA GLU A 28 -9.67 3.22 28.97
C GLU A 28 -11.01 2.97 28.25
N ASN A 29 -11.90 3.97 28.25
CA ASN A 29 -13.22 3.90 27.62
C ASN A 29 -13.08 3.96 26.08
N THR A 30 -12.60 2.89 25.46
CA THR A 30 -12.58 2.77 24.00
C THR A 30 -13.99 2.44 23.51
N THR A 31 -14.51 3.25 22.60
CA THR A 31 -15.76 3.00 21.90
C THR A 31 -15.44 2.21 20.64
N GLU A 32 -16.18 1.13 20.41
CA GLU A 32 -16.07 0.27 19.24
C GLU A 32 -17.40 0.23 18.50
N GLN A 33 -17.36 0.27 17.17
CA GLN A 33 -18.51 0.02 16.31
C GLN A 33 -18.09 -0.80 15.10
N SER A 34 -18.97 -1.70 14.68
CA SER A 34 -18.80 -2.48 13.46
C SER A 34 -19.92 -2.25 12.44
N TRP A 35 -19.59 -2.42 11.17
CA TRP A 35 -20.50 -2.41 10.04
C TRP A 35 -20.21 -3.60 9.13
N MET A 36 -21.26 -4.22 8.60
CA MET A 36 -21.14 -5.28 7.61
C MET A 36 -21.81 -4.84 6.31
N PHE A 37 -21.11 -5.09 5.19
CA PHE A 37 -21.59 -4.77 3.84
C PHE A 37 -21.44 -6.01 2.95
N SER A 38 -22.35 -6.20 2.01
CA SER A 38 -22.16 -7.27 1.03
C SER A 38 -20.91 -6.97 0.20
N ALA A 39 -20.03 -7.96 0.05
CA ALA A 39 -18.84 -7.82 -0.77
C ALA A 39 -19.18 -7.55 -2.24
N SER A 40 -20.37 -7.97 -2.71
CA SER A 40 -20.85 -7.69 -4.06
C SER A 40 -21.26 -6.23 -4.30
N ASP A 41 -21.46 -5.46 -3.23
CA ASP A 41 -21.97 -4.07 -3.33
C ASP A 41 -20.82 -3.07 -3.49
N ALA A 42 -19.56 -3.52 -3.40
CA ALA A 42 -18.39 -2.70 -3.59
C ALA A 42 -17.43 -3.30 -4.63
N ASP A 43 -17.01 -2.48 -5.59
CA ASP A 43 -15.84 -2.73 -6.43
C ASP A 43 -14.65 -1.86 -6.03
N SER A 44 -14.86 -0.89 -5.13
CA SER A 44 -13.83 0.07 -4.71
C SER A 44 -13.88 0.28 -3.20
N VAL A 45 -12.74 0.61 -2.59
CA VAL A 45 -12.63 0.87 -1.15
C VAL A 45 -11.87 2.17 -0.91
N GLU A 46 -12.45 3.10 -0.15
CA GLU A 46 -11.78 4.32 0.29
C GLU A 46 -11.81 4.44 1.83
N ILE A 47 -10.63 4.44 2.46
CA ILE A 47 -10.44 4.71 3.88
C ILE A 47 -9.71 6.05 4.05
N LYS A 48 -10.39 7.03 4.64
CA LYS A 48 -9.86 8.38 4.84
C LYS A 48 -9.86 8.78 6.31
N LEU A 49 -8.67 8.81 6.89
CA LEU A 49 -8.40 9.16 8.28
C LEU A 49 -7.48 10.38 8.36
N TYR A 50 -7.37 10.96 9.55
CA TYR A 50 -6.42 12.05 9.83
C TYR A 50 -5.26 11.49 10.66
N SER A 51 -5.44 11.32 11.97
CA SER A 51 -4.40 10.78 12.86
C SER A 51 -4.64 9.32 13.27
N GLY A 52 -5.55 8.64 12.58
CA GLY A 52 -5.96 7.26 12.88
C GLY A 52 -5.28 6.22 12.00
N SER A 53 -5.07 5.02 12.54
CA SER A 53 -4.49 3.89 11.80
C SER A 53 -5.54 3.13 10.99
N ALA A 54 -5.14 2.64 9.82
CA ALA A 54 -5.93 1.76 8.98
C ALA A 54 -5.28 0.38 8.93
N GLU A 55 -6.08 -0.66 9.12
CA GLU A 55 -5.68 -2.07 8.99
C GLU A 55 -6.62 -2.73 7.97
N VAL A 56 -6.07 -3.42 6.98
CA VAL A 56 -6.83 -4.25 6.03
C VAL A 56 -6.29 -5.67 6.10
N ARG A 57 -7.16 -6.65 6.33
CA ARG A 57 -6.76 -8.07 6.39
C ARG A 57 -7.90 -9.01 6.05
N LEU A 58 -7.53 -10.23 5.67
CA LEU A 58 -8.50 -11.28 5.43
C LEU A 58 -9.23 -11.71 6.70
N TRP A 59 -10.43 -12.25 6.49
CA TRP A 59 -11.18 -12.97 7.50
C TRP A 59 -12.04 -14.06 6.88
N ASN A 60 -12.56 -14.95 7.73
CA ASN A 60 -13.33 -16.13 7.31
C ASN A 60 -14.82 -15.82 7.08
N GLY A 61 -15.16 -14.56 6.78
CA GLY A 61 -16.51 -14.08 6.48
C GLY A 61 -16.71 -13.86 4.98
N GLN A 62 -17.96 -13.72 4.55
CA GLN A 62 -18.31 -13.43 3.14
C GLN A 62 -18.63 -11.96 2.90
N GLU A 63 -18.79 -11.19 3.97
CA GLU A 63 -19.06 -9.76 3.94
C GLU A 63 -17.77 -8.94 4.08
N LEU A 64 -17.84 -7.68 3.68
CA LEU A 64 -16.88 -6.66 4.11
C LEU A 64 -17.26 -6.22 5.52
N CYS A 65 -16.38 -6.39 6.49
CA CYS A 65 -16.63 -5.97 7.87
C CYS A 65 -15.67 -4.86 8.28
N VAL A 66 -16.22 -3.69 8.57
CA VAL A 66 -15.45 -2.54 9.07
C VAL A 66 -15.63 -2.49 10.57
N ILE A 67 -14.53 -2.47 11.32
CA ILE A 67 -14.50 -2.26 12.77
C ILE A 67 -13.77 -0.94 13.01
N SER A 68 -14.38 -0.02 13.75
CA SER A 68 -13.75 1.22 14.16
C SER A 68 -13.69 1.34 15.67
N GLU A 69 -12.53 1.74 16.18
CA GLU A 69 -12.26 1.96 17.59
C GLU A 69 -11.79 3.40 17.81
N SER A 70 -12.29 4.05 18.87
CA SER A 70 -11.83 5.38 19.30
C SER A 70 -11.91 5.53 20.81
N ALA A 71 -10.86 6.10 21.40
CA ALA A 71 -10.82 6.44 22.82
C ALA A 71 -11.75 7.61 23.21
N ASP A 72 -12.17 8.46 22.27
CA ASP A 72 -13.01 9.64 22.54
C ASP A 72 -14.48 9.46 22.15
N GLY A 73 -14.84 8.27 21.68
CA GLY A 73 -16.20 7.93 21.25
C GLY A 73 -16.61 8.45 19.87
N ARG A 74 -15.76 9.21 19.18
CA ARG A 74 -16.06 9.68 17.82
C ARG A 74 -15.43 8.76 16.79
N LEU A 75 -16.30 8.00 16.13
CA LEU A 75 -15.91 7.03 15.13
C LEU A 75 -16.07 7.60 13.71
N PRO A 76 -15.25 7.14 12.76
CA PRO A 76 -15.49 7.37 11.33
C PRO A 76 -16.89 6.92 10.91
N SER A 77 -17.46 7.59 9.91
CA SER A 77 -18.68 7.13 9.25
C SER A 77 -18.30 6.19 8.12
N CYS A 78 -18.82 4.97 8.12
CA CYS A 78 -18.51 3.96 7.09
C CYS A 78 -19.82 3.48 6.44
N TYR A 79 -19.89 3.54 5.11
CA TYR A 79 -21.08 3.28 4.30
C TYR A 79 -20.71 3.01 2.83
N ILE A 80 -21.64 2.41 2.09
CA ILE A 80 -21.52 2.25 0.63
C ILE A 80 -22.11 3.49 -0.06
N SER A 81 -21.36 4.06 -1.00
CA SER A 81 -21.81 5.14 -1.89
C SER A 81 -21.53 4.76 -3.34
N GLY A 82 -22.58 4.47 -4.11
CA GLY A 82 -22.39 3.85 -5.42
C GLY A 82 -21.88 2.42 -5.24
N SER A 83 -20.72 2.12 -5.81
CA SER A 83 -19.99 0.86 -5.65
C SER A 83 -18.72 1.01 -4.78
N THR A 84 -18.61 2.11 -4.03
CA THR A 84 -17.45 2.36 -3.16
C THR A 84 -17.81 2.15 -1.70
N LEU A 85 -17.07 1.29 -1.00
CA LEU A 85 -17.05 1.26 0.47
C LEU A 85 -16.22 2.44 0.97
N LEU A 86 -16.89 3.46 1.49
CA LEU A 86 -16.27 4.65 2.02
C LEU A 86 -16.26 4.63 3.55
N CYS A 87 -15.10 4.82 4.16
CA CYS A 87 -14.95 4.95 5.61
C CYS A 87 -14.14 6.20 5.93
N LYS A 88 -14.80 7.22 6.48
CA LYS A 88 -14.26 8.58 6.58
C LYS A 88 -14.36 9.15 7.99
N ALA A 89 -13.24 9.62 8.51
CA ALA A 89 -13.19 10.42 9.73
C ALA A 89 -13.69 11.85 9.46
N ASP A 90 -14.38 12.44 10.43
CA ASP A 90 -14.79 13.85 10.34
C ASP A 90 -13.60 14.79 10.58
N LYS A 91 -13.54 15.93 9.87
CA LYS A 91 -12.48 16.94 9.98
C LYS A 91 -12.34 17.50 11.39
N SER A 92 -13.43 17.48 12.17
CA SER A 92 -13.43 17.86 13.58
C SER A 92 -12.60 16.92 14.49
N GLY A 93 -12.07 15.82 13.93
CA GLY A 93 -11.26 14.79 14.59
C GLY A 93 -9.75 14.88 14.38
N GLU A 94 -9.23 16.00 13.88
CA GLU A 94 -7.79 16.25 13.76
C GLU A 94 -7.06 16.06 15.10
N GLY A 95 -5.96 15.28 15.11
CA GLY A 95 -5.20 14.94 16.31
C GLY A 95 -5.71 13.74 17.12
N ARG A 96 -6.78 13.06 16.68
CA ARG A 96 -7.39 11.92 17.39
C ARG A 96 -6.94 10.57 16.84
N LYS A 97 -6.66 9.64 17.75
CA LYS A 97 -6.26 8.27 17.41
C LYS A 97 -7.50 7.39 17.27
N THR A 98 -7.97 7.21 16.04
CA THR A 98 -8.96 6.18 15.69
C THR A 98 -8.25 5.00 15.07
N LYS A 99 -8.74 3.77 15.26
CA LYS A 99 -8.31 2.61 14.50
C LYS A 99 -9.47 2.16 13.62
N VAL A 100 -9.22 1.98 12.33
CA VAL A 100 -10.16 1.34 11.40
C VAL A 100 -9.55 0.03 10.94
N THR A 101 -10.26 -1.07 11.15
CA THR A 101 -9.91 -2.39 10.65
C THR A 101 -10.96 -2.81 9.64
N LEU A 102 -10.56 -3.01 8.39
CA LEU A 102 -11.39 -3.59 7.33
C LEU A 102 -11.02 -5.06 7.16
N LEU A 103 -11.99 -5.93 7.45
CA LEU A 103 -11.93 -7.35 7.24
C LEU A 103 -12.57 -7.69 5.90
N VAL A 104 -11.80 -8.34 5.03
CA VAL A 104 -12.17 -8.62 3.64
C VAL A 104 -12.21 -10.12 3.36
N PRO A 105 -13.24 -10.64 2.65
CA PRO A 105 -13.29 -12.03 2.25
C PRO A 105 -12.12 -12.42 1.34
N GLU A 106 -11.70 -13.68 1.37
CA GLU A 106 -10.61 -14.18 0.50
C GLU A 106 -10.89 -14.05 -1.01
N SER A 107 -12.16 -13.91 -1.40
CA SER A 107 -12.56 -13.74 -2.80
C SER A 107 -12.73 -12.29 -3.21
N PHE A 108 -12.50 -11.33 -2.32
CA PHE A 108 -12.76 -9.92 -2.60
C PHE A 108 -11.63 -9.32 -3.44
N PHE A 109 -12.01 -8.78 -4.59
CA PHE A 109 -11.14 -8.03 -5.49
C PHE A 109 -11.74 -6.64 -5.65
N ALA A 110 -10.92 -5.60 -5.50
CA ALA A 110 -11.35 -4.23 -5.77
C ALA A 110 -10.63 -3.68 -7.01
N GLU A 111 -11.35 -2.94 -7.85
CA GLU A 111 -10.76 -2.16 -8.93
C GLU A 111 -9.86 -1.06 -8.36
N GLU A 112 -10.27 -0.40 -7.27
CA GLU A 112 -9.53 0.68 -6.63
C GLU A 112 -9.49 0.53 -5.10
N TRP A 113 -8.29 0.59 -4.54
CA TRP A 113 -8.03 0.74 -3.11
C TRP A 113 -7.43 2.11 -2.84
N LYS A 114 -8.10 2.94 -2.04
CA LYS A 114 -7.60 4.26 -1.64
C LYS A 114 -7.53 4.37 -0.13
N ILE A 115 -6.33 4.47 0.43
CA ILE A 115 -6.13 4.60 1.88
C ILE A 115 -5.34 5.87 2.16
N SER A 116 -5.84 6.72 3.05
CA SER A 116 -5.19 7.98 3.38
C SER A 116 -5.24 8.28 4.88
N THR A 117 -4.09 8.65 5.45
CA THR A 117 -3.96 9.14 6.83
C THR A 117 -2.76 10.06 6.99
N ASP A 118 -2.87 11.16 7.71
CA ASP A 118 -1.72 12.06 7.94
C ASP A 118 -0.61 11.39 8.78
N SER A 119 -0.96 10.72 9.88
CA SER A 119 0.04 10.21 10.84
C SER A 119 -0.19 8.80 11.36
N GLY A 120 -1.33 8.17 11.02
CA GLY A 120 -1.61 6.81 11.43
C GLY A 120 -0.79 5.79 10.64
N ARG A 121 -0.53 4.63 11.26
CA ARG A 121 0.02 3.48 10.54
C ARG A 121 -1.03 2.93 9.57
N VAL A 122 -0.59 2.56 8.37
CA VAL A 122 -1.37 1.78 7.40
C VAL A 122 -0.75 0.39 7.34
N GLU A 123 -1.54 -0.63 7.65
CA GLU A 123 -1.13 -2.04 7.57
C GLU A 123 -2.12 -2.78 6.68
N VAL A 124 -1.62 -3.34 5.59
CA VAL A 124 -2.42 -4.02 4.58
C VAL A 124 -1.85 -5.40 4.37
N SER A 125 -2.68 -6.43 4.52
CA SER A 125 -2.27 -7.82 4.34
C SER A 125 -3.22 -8.54 3.40
N GLN A 126 -2.65 -9.26 2.42
CA GLN A 126 -3.38 -10.13 1.50
C GLN A 126 -4.49 -9.37 0.75
N LEU A 127 -4.11 -8.25 0.15
CA LEU A 127 -4.97 -7.39 -0.67
C LEU A 127 -4.83 -7.78 -2.15
N TRP A 128 -5.96 -7.83 -2.86
CA TRP A 128 -6.01 -8.02 -4.32
C TRP A 128 -6.77 -6.88 -5.00
N GLY A 129 -6.23 -6.34 -6.08
CA GLY A 129 -6.93 -5.32 -6.85
C GLY A 129 -6.28 -4.91 -8.16
N SER A 130 -6.91 -4.01 -8.90
CA SER A 130 -6.28 -3.41 -10.09
C SER A 130 -5.33 -2.30 -9.66
N SER A 131 -5.82 -1.31 -8.90
CA SER A 131 -5.04 -0.16 -8.44
C SER A 131 -5.09 -0.03 -6.91
N CYS A 132 -3.96 0.36 -6.31
CA CYS A 132 -3.87 0.68 -4.89
C CYS A 132 -3.08 1.98 -4.67
N GLU A 133 -3.73 2.97 -4.07
CA GLU A 133 -3.17 4.26 -3.69
C GLU A 133 -3.15 4.38 -2.15
N ILE A 134 -1.95 4.57 -1.58
CA ILE A 134 -1.77 4.78 -0.15
C ILE A 134 -1.02 6.08 0.12
N ASN A 135 -1.69 7.02 0.78
CA ASN A 135 -1.12 8.31 1.12
C ASN A 135 -0.96 8.50 2.63
N THR A 136 0.22 8.94 3.04
CA THR A 136 0.41 9.46 4.39
C THR A 136 1.34 10.68 4.44
N VAL A 137 1.49 11.29 5.61
CA VAL A 137 2.54 12.30 5.83
C VAL A 137 3.67 11.67 6.63
N SER A 138 3.34 10.98 7.72
CA SER A 138 4.33 10.48 8.70
C SER A 138 4.07 9.06 9.20
N GLY A 139 2.95 8.45 8.81
CA GLY A 139 2.60 7.09 9.16
C GLY A 139 3.54 6.07 8.51
N GLN A 140 3.83 4.97 9.22
CA GLN A 140 4.44 3.81 8.58
C GLN A 140 3.41 3.13 7.68
N ILE A 141 3.83 2.72 6.49
CA ILE A 141 3.04 1.93 5.55
C ILE A 141 3.66 0.54 5.47
N GLN A 142 2.84 -0.48 5.74
CA GLN A 142 3.23 -1.87 5.63
C GLN A 142 2.24 -2.60 4.72
N LEU A 143 2.76 -3.23 3.67
CA LEU A 143 2.02 -4.13 2.80
C LEU A 143 2.62 -5.53 2.94
N THR A 144 1.79 -6.56 3.02
CA THR A 144 2.24 -7.95 3.11
C THR A 144 1.40 -8.83 2.22
N LYS A 145 2.02 -9.54 1.27
CA LYS A 145 1.36 -10.47 0.35
C LYS A 145 0.24 -9.83 -0.47
N CYS A 146 0.47 -8.60 -0.94
CA CYS A 146 -0.48 -7.88 -1.77
C CYS A 146 -0.21 -8.14 -3.26
N GLU A 147 -1.26 -8.22 -4.06
CA GLU A 147 -1.18 -8.41 -5.51
C GLU A 147 -2.04 -7.37 -6.22
N VAL A 148 -1.39 -6.49 -6.99
CA VAL A 148 -2.01 -5.37 -7.69
C VAL A 148 -1.41 -5.18 -9.08
N GLN A 149 -2.12 -4.51 -9.99
CA GLN A 149 -1.56 -4.12 -11.29
C GLN A 149 -0.76 -2.82 -11.15
N GLU A 150 -1.32 -1.84 -10.45
CA GLU A 150 -0.72 -0.53 -10.19
C GLU A 150 -0.67 -0.26 -8.69
N LEU A 151 0.46 0.27 -8.21
CA LEU A 151 0.66 0.65 -6.82
C LEU A 151 1.23 2.07 -6.76
N GLU A 152 0.53 2.96 -6.06
CA GLU A 152 1.00 4.32 -5.76
C GLU A 152 1.11 4.50 -4.24
N ILE A 153 2.31 4.84 -3.75
CA ILE A 153 2.53 5.12 -2.32
C ILE A 153 3.23 6.47 -2.14
N ASN A 154 2.54 7.40 -1.50
CA ASN A 154 3.10 8.70 -1.16
C ASN A 154 3.23 8.90 0.34
N THR A 155 4.40 9.36 0.78
CA THR A 155 4.61 9.82 2.15
C THR A 155 5.61 10.97 2.23
N VAL A 156 5.72 11.65 3.37
CA VAL A 156 6.79 12.64 3.58
C VAL A 156 7.91 12.01 4.39
N SER A 157 7.61 11.45 5.56
CA SER A 157 8.61 10.90 6.48
C SER A 157 8.33 9.47 6.95
N GLY A 158 7.20 8.89 6.56
CA GLY A 158 6.85 7.51 6.89
C GLY A 158 7.76 6.50 6.21
N SER A 159 8.13 5.43 6.90
CA SER A 159 8.79 4.28 6.27
C SER A 159 7.77 3.42 5.51
N ILE A 160 8.18 2.91 4.35
CA ILE A 160 7.39 2.05 3.48
C ILE A 160 8.05 0.68 3.45
N GLN A 161 7.28 -0.35 3.75
CA GLN A 161 7.71 -1.74 3.72
C GLN A 161 6.64 -2.57 3.00
N ALA A 162 6.96 -3.05 1.80
CA ALA A 162 6.13 -3.96 1.04
C ALA A 162 6.81 -5.33 0.98
N GLU A 163 6.24 -6.33 1.62
CA GLU A 163 6.77 -7.69 1.70
C GLU A 163 5.92 -8.66 0.89
N ASP A 164 6.57 -9.55 0.14
CA ASP A 164 5.90 -10.49 -0.76
C ASP A 164 4.90 -9.78 -1.72
N LEU A 165 5.28 -8.60 -2.21
CA LEU A 165 4.47 -7.81 -3.13
C LEU A 165 4.49 -8.43 -4.54
N ILE A 166 3.34 -8.46 -5.20
CA ILE A 166 3.21 -8.75 -6.63
C ILE A 166 2.57 -7.53 -7.28
N CYS A 167 3.38 -6.68 -7.92
CA CYS A 167 2.93 -5.55 -8.71
C CYS A 167 3.24 -5.81 -10.18
N SER A 168 2.23 -6.18 -10.98
CA SER A 168 2.48 -6.62 -12.36
C SER A 168 2.76 -5.49 -13.35
N GLY A 169 2.36 -4.26 -13.02
CA GLY A 169 2.58 -3.05 -13.81
C GLY A 169 3.47 -2.06 -13.07
N GLU A 170 2.98 -0.83 -12.94
CA GLU A 170 3.72 0.30 -12.38
C GLU A 170 3.62 0.36 -10.86
N CYS A 171 4.78 0.47 -10.21
CA CYS A 171 4.92 0.75 -8.79
C CYS A 171 5.57 2.13 -8.62
N ASP A 172 4.75 3.15 -8.32
CA ASP A 172 5.18 4.50 -7.97
C ASP A 172 5.30 4.64 -6.45
N ILE A 173 6.50 4.97 -5.97
CA ILE A 173 6.75 5.23 -4.55
C ILE A 173 7.50 6.54 -4.37
N SER A 174 6.90 7.49 -3.65
CA SER A 174 7.49 8.79 -3.38
C SER A 174 7.55 9.11 -1.88
N THR A 175 8.75 9.46 -1.38
CA THR A 175 8.97 9.86 0.03
C THR A 175 10.07 10.89 0.22
N THR A 176 9.97 11.84 1.16
CA THR A 176 11.09 12.79 1.40
C THR A 176 12.23 12.15 2.20
N SER A 177 11.92 11.46 3.30
CA SER A 177 12.94 10.93 4.23
C SER A 177 12.70 9.50 4.72
N GLY A 178 11.57 8.90 4.35
CA GLY A 178 11.26 7.52 4.71
C GLY A 178 12.20 6.51 4.04
N ARG A 179 12.47 5.39 4.71
CA ARG A 179 13.07 4.22 4.06
C ARG A 179 12.00 3.51 3.22
N VAL A 180 12.36 3.08 2.02
CA VAL A 180 11.57 2.22 1.15
C VAL A 180 12.21 0.84 1.10
N MET A 181 11.46 -0.19 1.48
CA MET A 181 11.86 -1.60 1.34
C MET A 181 10.76 -2.33 0.60
N VAL A 182 11.09 -2.94 -0.54
CA VAL A 182 10.16 -3.71 -1.35
C VAL A 182 10.77 -5.09 -1.59
N SER A 183 10.02 -6.15 -1.29
CA SER A 183 10.39 -7.51 -1.68
C SER A 183 9.28 -8.18 -2.48
N GLY A 184 9.67 -8.97 -3.47
CA GLY A 184 8.73 -9.69 -4.35
C GLY A 184 8.96 -9.39 -5.82
N TYR A 185 7.87 -9.14 -6.54
CA TYR A 185 7.85 -8.92 -7.98
C TYR A 185 7.20 -7.58 -8.31
N VAL A 186 7.87 -6.80 -9.16
CA VAL A 186 7.48 -5.46 -9.61
C VAL A 186 7.82 -5.39 -11.09
N GLY A 187 6.82 -5.12 -11.93
CA GLY A 187 6.99 -5.00 -13.37
C GLY A 187 7.85 -3.78 -13.74
N GLN A 188 7.44 -2.61 -13.27
CA GLN A 188 8.10 -1.32 -13.42
C GLN A 188 8.16 -0.61 -12.07
N ALA A 189 9.30 0.00 -11.74
CA ALA A 189 9.44 0.83 -10.55
C ALA A 189 9.76 2.28 -10.93
N ASP A 190 8.97 3.23 -10.44
CA ASP A 190 9.33 4.65 -10.36
C ASP A 190 9.39 5.02 -8.87
N VAL A 191 10.60 5.23 -8.36
CA VAL A 191 10.81 5.47 -6.92
C VAL A 191 11.63 6.72 -6.73
N SER A 192 11.10 7.66 -5.94
CA SER A 192 11.77 8.92 -5.65
C SER A 192 11.88 9.20 -4.15
N THR A 193 13.08 9.61 -3.72
CA THR A 193 13.27 10.16 -2.38
C THR A 193 14.33 11.25 -2.29
N VAL A 194 14.36 12.00 -1.18
CA VAL A 194 15.42 13.01 -0.95
C VAL A 194 16.52 12.43 -0.06
N SER A 195 16.15 11.82 1.06
CA SER A 195 17.11 11.34 2.05
C SER A 195 16.87 9.89 2.47
N GLY A 196 15.79 9.28 1.99
CA GLY A 196 15.44 7.88 2.21
C GLY A 196 16.41 6.93 1.51
N SER A 197 16.61 5.76 2.12
CA SER A 197 17.25 4.61 1.47
C SER A 197 16.21 3.78 0.75
N VAL A 198 16.57 3.23 -0.40
CA VAL A 198 15.73 2.36 -1.22
C VAL A 198 16.37 0.99 -1.29
N ASP A 199 15.64 -0.05 -0.89
CA ASP A 199 16.08 -1.44 -0.93
C ASP A 199 15.01 -2.28 -1.64
N PHE A 200 15.35 -2.84 -2.80
CA PHE A 200 14.50 -3.79 -3.53
C PHE A 200 15.13 -5.18 -3.45
N ASP A 201 14.37 -6.15 -2.96
CA ASP A 201 14.75 -7.57 -2.93
C ASP A 201 13.82 -8.39 -3.82
N MET A 202 14.22 -8.51 -5.09
CA MET A 202 13.36 -9.00 -6.15
C MET A 202 13.52 -10.50 -6.38
N VAL A 203 12.40 -11.20 -6.56
CA VAL A 203 12.38 -12.62 -6.93
C VAL A 203 12.39 -12.85 -8.45
N TYR A 204 12.15 -11.79 -9.24
CA TYR A 204 12.27 -11.73 -10.70
C TYR A 204 12.86 -10.37 -11.11
N PRO A 205 13.54 -10.27 -12.26
CA PRO A 205 13.99 -8.96 -12.77
C PRO A 205 12.78 -8.06 -13.13
N PHE A 206 13.02 -6.75 -13.22
CA PHE A 206 12.06 -5.81 -13.82
C PHE A 206 11.69 -6.24 -15.24
N MET A 207 10.45 -5.99 -15.63
CA MET A 207 9.92 -6.30 -16.96
C MET A 207 9.91 -5.11 -17.91
N ASP A 208 9.89 -3.90 -17.36
CA ASP A 208 9.94 -2.65 -18.11
C ASP A 208 10.99 -1.68 -17.53
N ASP A 209 11.25 -0.60 -18.25
CA ASP A 209 12.21 0.43 -17.84
C ASP A 209 11.82 1.02 -16.48
N SER A 210 12.79 1.13 -15.57
CA SER A 210 12.56 1.55 -14.18
C SER A 210 13.49 2.69 -13.78
N CYS A 211 12.99 3.61 -12.96
CA CYS A 211 13.73 4.78 -12.46
C CYS A 211 13.71 4.81 -10.93
N ILE A 212 14.89 4.85 -10.32
CA ILE A 212 15.02 4.87 -8.85
C ILE A 212 16.00 5.96 -8.46
N SER A 213 15.50 7.01 -7.81
CA SER A 213 16.26 8.21 -7.50
C SER A 213 16.24 8.56 -6.01
N THR A 214 17.39 9.00 -5.50
CA THR A 214 17.50 9.58 -4.15
C THR A 214 18.59 10.63 -4.08
N LEU A 215 18.35 11.80 -3.48
CA LEU A 215 19.43 12.79 -3.39
C LEU A 215 20.59 12.29 -2.51
N SER A 216 20.31 11.80 -1.29
CA SER A 216 21.37 11.46 -0.31
C SER A 216 21.35 10.02 0.21
N GLY A 217 20.29 9.25 -0.08
CA GLY A 217 20.18 7.88 0.40
C GLY A 217 20.92 6.87 -0.45
N SER A 218 21.13 5.67 0.08
CA SER A 218 21.66 4.55 -0.71
C SER A 218 20.55 3.84 -1.47
N ILE A 219 20.87 3.36 -2.67
CA ILE A 219 20.02 2.47 -3.46
C ILE A 219 20.64 1.07 -3.45
N LYS A 220 19.85 0.05 -3.11
CA LYS A 220 20.24 -1.35 -3.23
C LYS A 220 19.16 -2.09 -4.01
N LEU A 221 19.55 -2.74 -5.10
CA LEU A 221 18.67 -3.57 -5.91
C LEU A 221 19.24 -4.98 -5.93
N THR A 222 18.51 -5.94 -5.40
CA THR A 222 18.84 -7.37 -5.45
C THR A 222 17.91 -8.04 -6.44
N MET A 223 18.46 -8.74 -7.42
CA MET A 223 17.69 -9.44 -8.46
C MET A 223 18.35 -10.79 -8.78
N PRO A 224 17.59 -11.78 -9.26
CA PRO A 224 18.16 -13.06 -9.69
C PRO A 224 18.91 -12.92 -11.02
N GLU A 225 19.70 -13.95 -11.36
CA GLU A 225 20.26 -14.14 -12.70
C GLU A 225 19.16 -14.03 -13.77
N ASN A 226 19.36 -13.17 -14.78
CA ASN A 226 18.37 -12.84 -15.80
C ASN A 226 19.00 -12.74 -17.21
N ASN A 227 18.22 -12.37 -18.21
CA ASN A 227 18.67 -12.33 -19.62
C ASN A 227 19.53 -11.12 -19.98
N GLY A 228 19.45 -10.04 -19.20
CA GLY A 228 20.21 -8.81 -19.40
C GLY A 228 19.44 -7.57 -18.99
N PHE A 229 20.18 -6.49 -18.71
CA PHE A 229 19.66 -5.15 -18.41
C PHE A 229 20.73 -4.09 -18.70
N SER A 230 20.30 -2.85 -18.86
CA SER A 230 21.16 -1.68 -19.03
C SER A 230 21.03 -0.79 -17.80
N LEU A 231 22.03 -0.81 -16.93
CA LEU A 231 22.10 0.06 -15.76
C LEU A 231 22.63 1.42 -16.16
N LYS A 232 21.76 2.42 -16.22
CA LYS A 232 22.14 3.83 -16.33
C LYS A 232 22.27 4.39 -14.92
N TYR A 233 23.45 4.85 -14.56
CA TYR A 233 23.68 5.41 -13.23
C TYR A 233 24.15 6.86 -13.33
N ASP A 234 23.70 7.70 -12.42
CA ASP A 234 24.26 9.02 -12.19
C ASP A 234 24.52 9.21 -10.70
N THR A 235 25.80 9.34 -10.34
CA THR A 235 26.17 9.75 -8.99
C THR A 235 27.31 10.74 -8.92
N LEU A 236 27.12 11.85 -8.20
CA LEU A 236 28.14 12.89 -8.08
C LEU A 236 29.33 12.44 -7.20
N SER A 237 29.03 11.87 -6.03
CA SER A 237 30.06 11.50 -5.04
C SER A 237 29.94 10.07 -4.51
N GLY A 238 28.83 9.41 -4.82
CA GLY A 238 28.57 8.02 -4.49
C GLY A 238 29.46 7.04 -5.26
N THR A 239 29.30 5.77 -4.92
CA THR A 239 29.95 4.65 -5.63
C THR A 239 28.88 3.74 -6.16
N VAL A 240 29.05 3.27 -7.40
CA VAL A 240 28.18 2.29 -8.03
C VAL A 240 28.93 0.97 -8.07
N ILE A 241 28.31 -0.08 -7.56
CA ILE A 241 28.80 -1.46 -7.63
C ILE A 241 27.72 -2.29 -8.31
N ASP A 242 28.07 -2.93 -9.41
CA ASP A 242 27.18 -3.83 -10.13
C ASP A 242 27.73 -5.26 -10.08
N GLY A 243 27.08 -6.09 -9.28
CA GLY A 243 27.44 -7.48 -9.04
C GLY A 243 27.22 -8.41 -10.24
N PHE A 244 26.45 -8.00 -11.26
CA PHE A 244 26.23 -8.81 -12.47
C PHE A 244 27.41 -8.70 -13.45
N THR A 245 28.01 -7.52 -13.53
CA THR A 245 29.14 -7.23 -14.44
C THR A 245 30.49 -7.15 -13.72
N SER A 246 30.49 -7.26 -12.37
CA SER A 246 31.65 -6.95 -11.51
C SER A 246 32.19 -5.53 -11.72
N PHE A 247 31.33 -4.62 -12.17
CA PHE A 247 31.67 -3.22 -12.40
C PHE A 247 31.69 -2.46 -11.07
N GLN A 248 32.64 -1.52 -10.96
CA GLN A 248 32.70 -0.54 -9.89
C GLN A 248 33.08 0.82 -10.47
N GLY A 249 32.28 1.84 -10.17
CA GLY A 249 32.46 3.19 -10.74
C GLY A 249 31.92 4.31 -9.89
N LYS A 250 32.08 5.53 -10.42
CA LYS A 250 31.58 6.80 -9.88
C LYS A 250 31.19 7.72 -11.05
N GLY A 251 30.51 8.82 -10.79
CA GLY A 251 30.05 9.73 -11.83
C GLY A 251 28.79 9.20 -12.50
N ALA A 252 28.57 9.59 -13.75
CA ALA A 252 27.50 9.08 -14.59
C ALA A 252 28.03 8.11 -15.65
N GLY A 253 27.23 7.13 -16.04
CA GLY A 253 27.57 6.18 -17.08
C GLY A 253 26.52 5.09 -17.28
N THR A 254 26.89 4.10 -18.09
CA THR A 254 26.03 2.95 -18.37
C THR A 254 26.84 1.67 -18.26
N SER A 255 26.32 0.71 -17.50
CA SER A 255 26.80 -0.68 -17.43
C SER A 255 25.76 -1.56 -18.12
N VAL A 256 26.19 -2.38 -19.08
CA VAL A 256 25.28 -3.26 -19.84
C VAL A 256 25.59 -4.70 -19.47
N TYR A 257 24.57 -5.41 -18.99
CA TYR A 257 24.64 -6.83 -18.67
C TYR A 257 23.96 -7.65 -19.78
N LYS A 258 24.68 -8.64 -20.32
CA LYS A 258 24.23 -9.54 -21.41
C LYS A 258 23.62 -8.79 -22.59
N ASP A 259 22.35 -9.03 -22.92
CA ASP A 259 21.67 -8.44 -24.08
C ASP A 259 21.25 -6.98 -23.85
N GLY A 260 21.42 -6.48 -22.63
CA GLY A 260 21.08 -5.11 -22.24
C GLY A 260 19.61 -4.86 -21.95
N GLY A 261 18.71 -5.83 -22.25
CA GLY A 261 17.29 -5.87 -21.92
C GLY A 261 16.62 -4.52 -21.61
N VAL A 262 15.98 -4.48 -20.44
CA VAL A 262 15.33 -3.27 -19.88
C VAL A 262 16.38 -2.29 -19.33
N THR A 263 16.02 -1.01 -19.32
CA THR A 263 16.85 0.04 -18.71
C THR A 263 16.49 0.22 -17.24
N ILE A 264 17.49 0.19 -16.38
CA ILE A 264 17.34 0.52 -14.95
C ILE A 264 18.12 1.80 -14.72
N GLU A 265 17.42 2.90 -14.52
CA GLU A 265 17.99 4.21 -14.20
C GLU A 265 18.08 4.38 -12.69
N VAL A 266 19.28 4.68 -12.20
CA VAL A 266 19.55 4.90 -10.78
C VAL A 266 20.30 6.22 -10.57
N GLU A 267 19.72 7.11 -9.77
CA GLU A 267 20.28 8.44 -9.54
C GLU A 267 20.51 8.69 -8.06
N THR A 268 21.73 9.13 -7.70
CA THR A 268 21.98 9.69 -6.36
C THR A 268 23.14 10.66 -6.27
N LEU A 269 23.00 11.76 -5.53
CA LEU A 269 24.11 12.72 -5.38
C LEU A 269 25.26 12.13 -4.56
N SER A 270 24.95 11.45 -3.45
CA SER A 270 25.97 11.03 -2.46
C SER A 270 25.82 9.61 -1.93
N GLY A 271 24.70 8.94 -2.22
CA GLY A 271 24.47 7.57 -1.81
C GLY A 271 25.33 6.55 -2.54
N ALA A 272 25.52 5.38 -1.94
CA ALA A 272 26.02 4.22 -2.67
C ALA A 272 24.88 3.56 -3.45
N VAL A 273 25.18 3.10 -4.66
CA VAL A 273 24.30 2.26 -5.49
C VAL A 273 24.91 0.86 -5.53
N ASN A 274 24.14 -0.14 -5.11
CA ASN A 274 24.59 -1.53 -5.13
C ASN A 274 23.56 -2.39 -5.87
N ILE A 275 23.96 -2.96 -6.99
CA ILE A 275 23.19 -3.98 -7.70
C ILE A 275 23.76 -5.33 -7.31
N ILE A 276 22.94 -6.17 -6.70
CA ILE A 276 23.32 -7.47 -6.15
C ILE A 276 22.64 -8.56 -6.96
N ARG A 277 23.42 -9.57 -7.32
CA ARG A 277 22.88 -10.80 -7.89
C ARG A 277 22.61 -11.79 -6.75
N SER A 278 21.36 -12.22 -6.60
CA SER A 278 20.94 -13.26 -5.64
C SER A 278 21.23 -14.69 -6.11
#